data_AF-A0A1M5NCY6-F1
#
_entry.id   AF-A0A1M5NCY6-F1
#
_cell.length_a   1.000
_cell.length_b   1.000
_cell.length_c   1.000
_cell.angle_alpha   90.00
_cell.angle_beta   90.00
_cell.angle_gamma   90.00
#
_symmetry.space_group_name_H-M   'P 1'
#
loop_
_entity.id
_entity.type
_entity.pdbx_description
1 polymer ?
#
loop_
_entity_poly.entity_id
_entity_poly.type
_entity_poly.pdbx_seq_one_letter_code
_entity_poly.pdbx_strand_id
1 'polypeptide(L)'
;MMTWEEVKMDTQKVYPKSSITVFLMDTEQGKPATHWVDKAYKDYSYKRFCPFNCLVSIDLSDRFNVSKANIDTVEIENYFKEELRKVCVCHLLARVTTDNGFDLELYLDDVEEALKKFRTLENDPDRLLNFNCEITEDNDWENIEGLLR
;
A
#
# COMPACT_ATOMS: atom_id res chain seq x y z
N MET A 1 13.31 -23.14 -9.90
CA MET A 1 12.52 -21.99 -9.40
C MET A 1 12.31 -21.05 -10.56
N MET A 2 11.09 -20.51 -10.75
CA MET A 2 10.86 -19.50 -11.79
C MET A 2 11.61 -18.21 -11.45
N THR A 3 12.05 -17.52 -12.49
CA THR A 3 12.60 -16.15 -12.45
C THR A 3 11.49 -15.13 -12.26
N TRP A 4 11.83 -13.91 -11.83
CA TRP A 4 10.83 -12.87 -11.66
C TRP A 4 10.16 -12.48 -12.99
N GLU A 5 10.93 -12.44 -14.08
CA GLU A 5 10.40 -12.13 -15.41
C GLU A 5 9.37 -13.16 -15.88
N GLU A 6 9.61 -14.46 -15.63
CA GLU A 6 8.63 -15.52 -15.93
C GLU A 6 7.35 -15.39 -15.09
N VAL A 7 7.45 -14.92 -13.85
CA VAL A 7 6.28 -14.66 -13.00
C VAL A 7 5.49 -13.47 -13.54
N LYS A 8 6.17 -12.38 -13.92
CA LYS A 8 5.56 -11.16 -14.46
C LYS A 8 4.78 -11.37 -15.76
N MET A 9 5.10 -12.41 -16.53
CA MET A 9 4.34 -12.79 -17.72
C MET A 9 2.92 -13.32 -17.42
N ASP A 10 2.64 -13.72 -16.18
CA ASP A 10 1.33 -14.20 -15.75
C ASP A 10 0.75 -13.29 -14.67
N THR A 11 -0.16 -12.42 -15.08
CA THR A 11 -0.78 -11.42 -14.20
C THR A 11 -1.51 -12.06 -13.01
N GLN A 12 -2.01 -13.29 -13.13
CA GLN A 12 -2.67 -13.98 -12.01
C GLN A 12 -1.67 -14.53 -10.99
N LYS A 13 -0.42 -14.80 -11.42
CA LYS A 13 0.67 -15.14 -10.51
C LYS A 13 1.21 -13.93 -9.78
N VAL A 14 1.27 -12.76 -10.45
CA VAL A 14 1.67 -11.51 -9.80
C VAL A 14 0.56 -11.06 -8.86
N TYR A 15 -0.66 -10.90 -9.38
CA TYR A 15 -1.80 -10.37 -8.65
C TYR A 15 -2.83 -11.47 -8.44
N PRO A 16 -2.75 -12.25 -7.34
CA PRO A 16 -3.76 -13.25 -7.03
C PRO A 16 -5.13 -12.59 -6.86
N LYS A 17 -6.19 -13.37 -7.04
CA LYS A 17 -7.55 -12.90 -6.78
C LYS A 17 -7.69 -12.49 -5.32
N SER A 18 -8.01 -11.22 -5.09
CA SER A 18 -8.13 -10.65 -3.75
C SER A 18 -9.12 -11.40 -2.85
N SER A 19 -8.77 -11.48 -1.58
CA SER A 19 -9.55 -12.03 -0.48
C SER A 19 -9.53 -11.04 0.68
N ILE A 20 -10.34 -9.99 0.55
CA ILE A 20 -10.37 -8.89 1.53
C ILE A 20 -11.05 -9.34 2.82
N THR A 21 -10.35 -9.17 3.93
CA THR A 21 -10.91 -9.27 5.28
C THR A 21 -10.99 -7.88 5.89
N VAL A 22 -12.17 -7.52 6.39
CA VAL A 22 -12.41 -6.27 7.12
C VAL A 22 -12.49 -6.60 8.61
N PHE A 23 -11.81 -5.82 9.45
CA PHE A 23 -11.75 -6.06 10.89
C PHE A 23 -11.80 -4.76 11.70
N LEU A 24 -12.23 -4.87 12.95
CA LEU A 24 -12.28 -3.76 13.90
C LEU A 24 -11.09 -3.85 14.85
N MET A 25 -10.34 -2.76 14.97
CA MET A 25 -9.29 -2.57 15.97
C MET A 25 -9.32 -1.11 16.40
N ASP A 26 -8.91 -0.86 17.63
CA ASP A 26 -8.79 0.49 18.13
C ASP A 26 -7.56 1.20 17.51
N THR A 27 -7.68 2.49 17.25
CA THR A 27 -6.55 3.38 16.92
C THR A 27 -5.61 3.54 18.11
N GLU A 28 -4.49 4.24 17.92
CA GLU A 28 -3.53 4.54 18.99
C GLU A 28 -4.17 5.22 20.21
N GLN A 29 -5.19 6.06 20.00
CA GLN A 29 -5.95 6.71 21.08
C GLN A 29 -7.15 5.89 21.59
N GLY A 30 -7.28 4.61 21.22
CA GLY A 30 -8.34 3.73 21.72
C GLY A 30 -9.70 3.93 21.04
N LYS A 31 -9.75 4.52 19.84
CA LYS A 31 -11.02 4.70 19.11
C LYS A 31 -11.27 3.51 18.19
N PRO A 32 -12.46 2.90 18.20
CA PRO A 32 -12.76 1.79 17.31
C PRO A 32 -12.73 2.24 15.86
N ALA A 33 -11.95 1.55 15.03
CA ALA A 33 -11.80 1.86 13.61
C ALA A 33 -11.88 0.61 12.73
N THR A 34 -12.22 0.81 11.45
CA THR A 34 -12.37 -0.26 10.46
C THR A 34 -11.16 -0.34 9.54
N HIS A 35 -10.47 -1.46 9.60
CA HIS A 35 -9.27 -1.78 8.84
C HIS A 35 -9.57 -2.84 7.80
N TRP A 36 -8.70 -3.01 6.81
CA TRP A 36 -8.81 -4.16 5.91
C TRP A 36 -7.44 -4.69 5.51
N VAL A 37 -7.40 -5.99 5.19
CA VAL A 37 -6.21 -6.69 4.68
C VAL A 37 -6.61 -7.70 3.60
N ASP A 38 -5.79 -7.83 2.55
CA ASP A 38 -5.95 -8.82 1.49
C ASP A 38 -5.27 -10.15 1.87
N LYS A 39 -6.07 -11.10 2.37
CA LYS A 39 -5.61 -12.42 2.80
C LYS A 39 -5.15 -13.31 1.65
N ALA A 40 -5.41 -12.95 0.38
CA ALA A 40 -4.86 -13.69 -0.76
C ALA A 40 -3.32 -13.75 -0.72
N TYR A 41 -2.70 -12.81 -0.01
CA TYR A 41 -1.25 -12.71 0.12
C TYR A 41 -0.63 -13.50 1.29
N LYS A 42 -1.45 -14.16 2.13
CA LYS A 42 -0.94 -15.00 3.23
C LYS A 42 0.06 -16.03 2.72
N ASP A 43 -0.34 -16.77 1.69
CA ASP A 43 0.42 -17.87 1.07
C ASP A 43 1.01 -17.49 -0.31
N TYR A 44 1.19 -16.19 -0.58
CA TYR A 44 1.74 -15.71 -1.85
C TYR A 44 3.13 -16.28 -2.10
N SER A 45 3.29 -17.06 -3.17
CA SER A 45 4.53 -17.84 -3.40
C SER A 45 5.72 -17.01 -3.91
N TYR A 46 5.52 -15.72 -4.16
CA TYR A 46 6.49 -14.86 -4.84
C TYR A 46 6.93 -13.65 -4.00
N LYS A 47 6.66 -13.63 -2.69
CA LYS A 47 7.02 -12.55 -1.75
C LYS A 47 8.46 -12.05 -1.89
N ARG A 48 9.42 -12.98 -2.01
CA ARG A 48 10.85 -12.70 -2.19
C ARG A 48 11.21 -11.78 -3.37
N PHE A 49 10.33 -11.66 -4.36
CA PHE A 49 10.55 -10.80 -5.52
C PHE A 49 10.02 -9.38 -5.29
N CYS A 50 9.31 -9.16 -4.19
CA CYS A 50 8.83 -7.86 -3.75
C CYS A 50 9.31 -7.60 -2.32
N PRO A 51 10.62 -7.40 -2.10
CA PRO A 51 11.22 -7.38 -0.77
C PRO A 51 11.12 -6.00 -0.10
N PHE A 52 10.38 -5.05 -0.67
CA PHE A 52 10.31 -3.69 -0.12
C PHE A 52 8.92 -3.43 0.43
N ASN A 53 8.81 -3.37 1.75
CA ASN A 53 7.61 -2.86 2.41
C ASN A 53 7.58 -1.33 2.26
N CYS A 54 6.45 -0.81 1.82
CA CYS A 54 6.22 0.62 1.63
C CYS A 54 4.99 1.01 2.43
N LEU A 55 5.21 1.85 3.44
CA LEU A 55 4.17 2.43 4.28
C LEU A 55 3.86 3.83 3.75
N VAL A 56 2.65 4.04 3.24
CA VAL A 56 2.17 5.35 2.84
C VAL A 56 1.20 5.86 3.89
N SER A 57 1.56 6.93 4.59
CA SER A 57 0.77 7.53 5.65
C SER A 57 0.02 8.77 5.17
N ILE A 58 -1.29 8.78 5.38
CA ILE A 58 -2.18 9.87 4.98
C ILE A 58 -2.79 10.49 6.24
N ASP A 59 -2.49 11.77 6.47
CA ASP A 59 -3.16 12.59 7.49
C ASP A 59 -4.32 13.36 6.85
N LEU A 60 -5.56 12.95 7.12
CA LEU A 60 -6.76 13.62 6.62
C LEU A 60 -7.11 14.88 7.42
N SER A 61 -6.40 15.16 8.51
CA SER A 61 -6.48 16.42 9.26
C SER A 61 -5.49 17.48 8.76
N ASP A 62 -4.54 17.11 7.89
CA ASP A 62 -3.63 18.06 7.25
C ASP A 62 -4.40 19.12 6.46
N ARG A 63 -3.95 20.38 6.54
CA ARG A 63 -4.67 21.53 5.94
C ARG A 63 -4.82 21.41 4.42
N PHE A 64 -3.81 20.88 3.73
CA PHE A 64 -3.91 20.68 2.29
C PHE A 64 -4.93 19.58 1.98
N ASN A 65 -4.89 18.47 2.70
CA ASN A 65 -5.80 17.34 2.50
C ASN A 65 -7.25 17.71 2.81
N VAL A 66 -7.50 18.45 3.89
CA VAL A 66 -8.83 18.98 4.23
C VAL A 66 -9.38 19.87 3.12
N SER A 67 -8.52 20.63 2.43
CA SER A 67 -8.95 21.54 1.36
C SER A 67 -9.42 20.82 0.09
N LYS A 68 -9.10 19.53 -0.08
CA LYS A 68 -9.41 18.75 -1.27
C LYS A 68 -10.81 18.13 -1.30
N ALA A 69 -11.66 18.43 -0.31
CA ALA A 69 -13.09 18.10 -0.20
C ALA A 69 -13.54 16.71 -0.74
N ASN A 70 -13.93 15.82 0.17
CA ASN A 70 -14.58 14.53 -0.12
C ASN A 70 -13.76 13.54 -0.97
N ILE A 71 -12.43 13.54 -0.85
CA ILE A 71 -11.64 12.45 -1.44
C ILE A 71 -12.07 11.14 -0.76
N ASP A 72 -12.53 10.19 -1.58
CA ASP A 72 -12.87 8.85 -1.12
C ASP A 72 -11.60 8.07 -0.79
N THR A 73 -11.61 7.32 0.31
CA THR A 73 -10.49 6.45 0.69
C THR A 73 -10.18 5.44 -0.41
N VAL A 74 -11.20 4.93 -1.11
CA VAL A 74 -11.02 4.02 -2.24
C VAL A 74 -10.33 4.71 -3.42
N GLU A 75 -10.58 6.00 -3.63
CA GLU A 75 -9.89 6.80 -4.64
C GLU A 75 -8.40 6.95 -4.30
N ILE A 76 -8.06 7.21 -3.03
CA ILE A 76 -6.67 7.28 -2.55
C ILE A 76 -5.94 5.94 -2.72
N GLU A 77 -6.58 4.85 -2.30
CA GLU A 77 -6.05 3.48 -2.44
C GLU A 77 -5.76 3.16 -3.92
N ASN A 78 -6.69 3.49 -4.82
CA ASN A 78 -6.51 3.28 -6.24
C ASN A 78 -5.43 4.19 -6.83
N TYR A 79 -5.36 5.46 -6.40
CA TYR A 79 -4.35 6.40 -6.86
C TYR A 79 -2.93 5.86 -6.65
N PHE A 80 -2.57 5.46 -5.43
CA PHE A 80 -1.23 4.92 -5.17
C PHE A 80 -0.99 3.60 -5.88
N LYS A 81 -1.96 2.67 -5.84
CA LYS A 81 -1.86 1.38 -6.52
C LYS A 81 -1.62 1.55 -8.01
N GLU A 82 -2.38 2.40 -8.68
CA GLU A 82 -2.28 2.61 -10.13
C GLU A 82 -1.01 3.37 -10.52
N GLU A 83 -0.64 4.42 -9.79
CA GLU A 83 0.58 5.19 -10.07
C GLU A 83 1.86 4.37 -9.90
N LEU A 84 1.94 3.56 -8.85
CA LEU A 84 3.10 2.70 -8.61
C LEU A 84 3.16 1.55 -9.60
N ARG A 85 2.02 0.96 -9.98
CA ARG A 85 1.95 -0.10 -11.00
C ARG A 85 2.37 0.32 -12.40
N LYS A 86 2.49 1.62 -12.67
CA LYS A 86 3.05 2.13 -13.92
C LYS A 86 4.57 1.94 -14.02
N VAL A 87 5.25 1.77 -12.88
CA VAL A 87 6.73 1.77 -12.83
C VAL A 87 7.32 0.52 -12.17
N CYS A 88 6.55 -0.19 -11.33
CA CYS A 88 6.99 -1.38 -10.61
C CYS A 88 5.81 -2.33 -10.36
N VAL A 89 6.07 -3.56 -9.93
CA VAL A 89 5.03 -4.40 -9.33
C VAL A 89 4.70 -3.84 -7.95
N CYS A 90 3.42 -3.60 -7.72
CA CYS A 90 2.94 -3.05 -6.46
C CYS A 90 1.71 -3.82 -5.96
N HIS A 91 1.86 -4.41 -4.78
CA HIS A 91 0.80 -5.07 -4.03
C HIS A 91 0.32 -4.10 -2.95
N LEU A 92 -0.95 -3.69 -2.98
CA LEU A 92 -1.59 -3.00 -1.86
C LEU A 92 -2.25 -4.06 -0.99
N LEU A 93 -1.73 -4.26 0.22
CA LEU A 93 -2.10 -5.40 1.08
C LEU A 93 -3.06 -5.00 2.19
N ALA A 94 -2.94 -3.80 2.74
CA ALA A 94 -3.80 -3.39 3.84
C ALA A 94 -4.02 -1.89 3.88
N ARG A 95 -5.11 -1.51 4.54
CA ARG A 95 -5.32 -0.18 5.09
C ARG A 95 -5.50 -0.29 6.59
N VAL A 96 -4.69 0.45 7.33
CA VAL A 96 -4.78 0.59 8.78
C VAL A 96 -5.27 2.00 9.09
N THR A 97 -6.46 2.13 9.67
CA THR A 97 -7.01 3.42 10.06
C THR A 97 -6.30 3.96 11.31
N THR A 98 -5.86 5.21 11.24
CA THR A 98 -5.20 5.93 12.34
C THR A 98 -6.17 6.95 12.94
N ASP A 99 -5.74 7.66 13.98
CA ASP A 99 -6.58 8.69 14.60
C ASP A 99 -6.92 9.87 13.70
N ASN A 100 -6.03 10.20 12.76
CA ASN A 100 -6.16 11.38 11.89
C ASN A 100 -6.31 11.00 10.40
N GLY A 101 -6.26 9.73 10.05
CA GLY A 101 -6.36 9.26 8.66
C GLY A 101 -6.15 7.76 8.55
N PHE A 102 -5.20 7.34 7.73
CA PHE A 102 -4.88 5.92 7.56
C PHE A 102 -3.50 5.72 6.93
N ASP A 103 -2.95 4.54 7.17
CA ASP A 103 -1.76 4.04 6.52
C ASP A 103 -2.14 2.98 5.48
N LEU A 104 -1.43 2.97 4.36
CA LEU A 104 -1.48 1.92 3.35
C LEU A 104 -0.20 1.09 3.43
N GLU A 105 -0.37 -0.22 3.52
CA GLU A 105 0.72 -1.19 3.50
C GLU A 105 0.87 -1.77 2.11
N LEU A 106 2.01 -1.50 1.48
CA LEU A 106 2.32 -1.97 0.14
C LEU A 106 3.61 -2.80 0.09
N TYR A 107 3.72 -3.70 -0.88
CA TYR A 107 4.97 -4.39 -1.21
C TYR A 107 5.34 -4.19 -2.68
N LEU A 108 6.62 -3.90 -2.91
CA LEU A 108 7.17 -3.44 -4.19
C LEU A 108 8.35 -4.30 -4.64
N ASP A 109 8.52 -4.51 -5.94
CA ASP A 109 9.71 -5.18 -6.52
C ASP A 109 10.88 -4.23 -6.84
N ASP A 110 10.60 -2.95 -7.06
CA ASP A 110 11.60 -1.94 -7.44
C ASP A 110 11.47 -0.67 -6.60
N VAL A 111 12.34 -0.53 -5.61
CA VAL A 111 12.39 0.64 -4.71
C VAL A 111 12.85 1.91 -5.41
N GLU A 112 13.76 1.83 -6.39
CA GLU A 112 14.29 3.02 -7.05
C GLU A 112 13.22 3.70 -7.91
N GLU A 113 12.50 2.92 -8.70
CA GLU A 113 11.39 3.40 -9.52
C GLU A 113 10.23 3.90 -8.65
N ALA A 114 9.91 3.20 -7.55
CA ALA A 114 8.91 3.67 -6.59
C ALA A 114 9.27 5.02 -5.96
N LEU A 115 10.51 5.19 -5.48
CA LEU A 115 10.97 6.47 -4.90
C LEU A 115 10.99 7.61 -5.93
N LYS A 116 11.33 7.33 -7.19
CA LYS A 116 11.19 8.31 -8.28
C LYS A 116 9.72 8.70 -8.46
N LYS A 117 8.82 7.72 -8.52
CA LYS A 117 7.38 7.95 -8.66
C LYS A 117 6.82 8.76 -7.50
N PHE A 118 7.08 8.41 -6.25
CA PHE A 118 6.62 9.17 -5.08
C PHE A 118 7.08 10.63 -5.12
N ARG A 119 8.36 10.88 -5.45
CA ARG A 119 8.86 12.25 -5.64
C ARG A 119 8.11 12.99 -6.75
N THR A 120 7.74 12.33 -7.84
CA THR A 120 6.90 12.95 -8.88
C THR A 120 5.52 13.31 -8.33
N LEU A 121 4.86 12.41 -7.59
CA LEU A 121 3.54 12.66 -7.02
C LEU A 121 3.56 13.79 -5.97
N GLU A 122 4.60 13.85 -5.14
CA GLU A 122 4.77 14.89 -4.13
C GLU A 122 5.00 16.27 -4.75
N ASN A 123 5.78 16.34 -5.83
CA ASN A 123 6.10 17.60 -6.51
C ASN A 123 5.02 18.06 -7.50
N ASP A 124 3.98 17.27 -7.74
CA ASP A 124 2.87 17.64 -8.60
C ASP A 124 2.02 18.74 -7.93
N PRO A 125 1.87 19.93 -8.53
CA PRO A 125 1.03 21.00 -7.98
C PRO A 125 -0.46 20.60 -7.92
N ASP A 126 -0.89 19.68 -8.78
CA ASP A 126 -2.25 19.17 -8.86
C ASP A 126 -2.43 17.85 -8.10
N ARG A 127 -1.44 17.46 -7.28
CA ARG A 127 -1.48 16.20 -6.51
C ARG A 127 -2.78 16.03 -5.74
N LEU A 128 -3.20 14.78 -5.65
CA LEU A 128 -4.45 14.39 -5.00
C LEU A 128 -4.41 14.75 -3.50
N LEU A 129 -3.31 14.43 -2.82
CA LEU A 129 -3.11 14.64 -1.39
C LEU A 129 -1.63 14.81 -1.04
N ASN A 130 -1.37 15.38 0.14
CA ASN A 130 -0.12 15.21 0.87
C ASN A 130 -0.10 13.84 1.55
N PHE A 131 1.07 13.21 1.56
CA PHE A 131 1.31 11.92 2.19
C PHE A 131 2.77 11.85 2.64
N ASN A 132 3.06 10.97 3.59
CA ASN A 132 4.42 10.54 3.91
C ASN A 132 4.63 9.12 3.36
N CYS A 133 5.88 8.78 3.03
CA CYS A 133 6.23 7.46 2.56
C CYS A 133 7.52 6.99 3.26
N GLU A 134 7.47 5.80 3.83
CA GLU A 134 8.62 5.06 4.33
C GLU A 134 8.76 3.75 3.54
N ILE A 135 9.97 3.44 3.09
CA ILE A 135 10.25 2.17 2.41
C ILE A 135 11.39 1.47 3.13
N THR A 136 11.15 0.23 3.53
CA THR A 136 12.12 -0.62 4.22
C THR A 136 12.25 -1.96 3.51
N GLU A 137 13.41 -2.59 3.61
CA GLU A 137 13.61 -3.95 3.12
C GLU A 137 13.00 -4.95 4.11
N ASP A 138 12.08 -5.77 3.61
CA ASP A 138 11.34 -6.80 4.32
C ASP A 138 11.11 -7.99 3.36
N ASN A 139 12.11 -8.88 3.31
CA ASN A 139 12.15 -10.00 2.37
C ASN A 139 11.07 -11.07 2.61
N ASP A 140 10.64 -11.21 3.86
CA ASP A 140 9.73 -12.26 4.31
C ASP A 140 8.31 -11.76 4.60
N TRP A 141 8.09 -10.45 4.42
CA TRP A 141 6.84 -9.75 4.67
C TRP A 141 6.43 -9.82 6.15
N GLU A 142 7.39 -9.63 7.05
CA GLU A 142 7.20 -9.66 8.50
C GLU A 142 6.32 -8.50 8.99
N ASN A 143 6.43 -7.32 8.37
CA ASN A 143 5.69 -6.12 8.81
C ASN A 143 4.17 -6.30 8.71
N ILE A 144 3.70 -7.09 7.73
CA ILE A 144 2.28 -7.34 7.49
C ILE A 144 1.78 -8.68 8.08
N GLU A 145 2.69 -9.51 8.62
CA GLU A 145 2.36 -10.87 9.03
C GLU A 145 1.25 -10.89 10.09
N GLY A 146 1.30 -9.96 11.05
CA GLY A 146 0.28 -9.81 12.09
C GLY A 146 -1.11 -9.59 11.52
N LEU A 147 -1.24 -8.80 10.45
CA LEU A 147 -2.51 -8.55 9.78
C LEU A 147 -2.95 -9.74 8.92
N LEU A 148 -2.02 -10.56 8.41
CA LEU A 148 -2.33 -11.73 7.58
C LEU A 148 -2.77 -12.97 8.35
N ARG A 149 -2.65 -13.00 9.68
CA ARG A 149 -3.02 -14.17 10.52
C ARG A 149 -4.49 -14.57 10.44
#